data_AF-A0A537II79-F1
#
_entry.id   AF-A0A537II79-F1
#
_cell.length_a   1.000
_cell.length_b   1.000
_cell.length_c   1.000
_cell.angle_alpha   90.00
_cell.angle_beta   90.00
_cell.angle_gamma   90.00
#
_symmetry.space_group_name_H-M   'P 1'
#
loop_
_entity.id
_entity.type
_entity.pdbx_description
1 polymer ?
#
loop_
_entity_poly.entity_id
_entity_poly.type
_entity_poly.pdbx_seq_one_letter_code
_entity_poly.pdbx_strand_id
1 'polypeptide(L)'
;MILNFKTQRQLLDNWCWSAIASSISFYYKANSRWMQNILAARLINNTCIGINAANALTAPAVCDVQMDVAKALALTGNLAGDIIRPLSFNEVIQQINAGFPICCQIVFPGASGSHFVALYGYQLTNVIIGDPQAGIFSLNYTQFVSGYRGGNWQRSVGTKRNIINT
;
A
#
# COMPACT_ATOMS: atom_id res chain seq x y z
N MET A 1 -13.87 -11.13 -7.79
CA MET A 1 -14.09 -9.72 -8.16
C MET A 1 -12.74 -9.00 -8.16
N ILE A 2 -12.53 -8.04 -9.05
CA ILE A 2 -11.30 -7.22 -9.10
C ILE A 2 -11.71 -5.75 -9.18
N LEU A 3 -11.17 -4.91 -8.29
CA LEU A 3 -11.41 -3.47 -8.32
C LEU A 3 -10.61 -2.83 -9.45
N ASN A 4 -11.11 -1.73 -10.02
CA ASN A 4 -10.34 -0.87 -10.92
C ASN A 4 -9.29 -0.02 -10.15
N PHE A 5 -8.52 -0.70 -9.30
CA PHE A 5 -7.42 -0.17 -8.52
C PHE A 5 -6.12 -0.42 -9.28
N LYS A 6 -5.23 0.57 -9.28
CA LYS A 6 -3.92 0.49 -9.95
C LYS A 6 -2.83 0.81 -8.95
N THR A 7 -2.00 -0.18 -8.63
CA THR A 7 -0.81 0.03 -7.81
C THR A 7 0.26 0.77 -8.61
N GLN A 8 0.71 1.89 -8.08
CA GLN A 8 1.87 2.62 -8.59
C GLN A 8 3.15 1.90 -8.16
N ARG A 9 4.16 1.91 -9.04
CA ARG A 9 5.52 1.49 -8.66
C ARG A 9 6.10 2.47 -7.64
N GLN A 10 6.78 1.97 -6.62
CA GLN A 10 7.49 2.82 -5.66
C GLN A 10 8.66 3.55 -6.35
N LEU A 11 8.82 4.85 -6.05
CA LEU A 11 9.89 5.66 -6.63
C LEU A 11 11.26 5.36 -6.02
N LEU A 12 11.31 5.14 -4.69
CA LEU A 12 12.52 4.77 -3.95
C LEU A 12 12.35 3.39 -3.30
N ASP A 13 13.45 2.79 -2.85
CA ASP A 13 13.49 1.41 -2.35
C ASP A 13 12.69 1.21 -1.05
N ASN A 14 12.53 2.26 -0.23
CA ASN A 14 11.76 2.19 1.01
C ASN A 14 10.39 2.87 0.92
N TRP A 15 9.87 3.16 -0.28
CA TRP A 15 8.64 3.92 -0.50
C TRP A 15 7.39 3.09 -0.78
N CYS A 16 7.39 1.79 -0.44
CA CYS A 16 6.20 0.94 -0.59
C CYS A 16 4.96 1.55 0.11
N TRP A 17 5.13 2.11 1.30
CA TRP A 17 4.08 2.81 2.05
C TRP A 17 3.49 4.00 1.29
N SER A 18 4.35 4.77 0.61
CA SER A 18 3.97 5.98 -0.11
C SER A 18 3.26 5.64 -1.41
N ALA A 19 3.79 4.65 -2.13
CA ALA A 19 3.21 4.13 -3.35
C ALA A 19 1.81 3.56 -3.13
N ILE A 20 1.61 2.77 -2.07
CA ILE A 20 0.29 2.23 -1.72
C ILE A 20 -0.68 3.37 -1.36
N ALA A 21 -0.31 4.29 -0.46
CA ALA A 21 -1.20 5.37 -0.04
C ALA A 21 -1.57 6.32 -1.20
N SER A 22 -0.62 6.64 -2.08
CA SER A 22 -0.86 7.38 -3.34
C SER A 22 -1.85 6.63 -4.22
N SER A 23 -1.61 5.33 -4.48
CA SER A 23 -2.50 4.49 -5.30
C SER A 23 -3.93 4.45 -4.76
N ILE A 24 -4.09 4.32 -3.44
CA ILE A 24 -5.40 4.34 -2.76
C ILE A 24 -6.08 5.70 -2.93
N SER A 25 -5.33 6.79 -2.80
CA SER A 25 -5.88 8.13 -2.97
C SER A 25 -6.40 8.36 -4.40
N PHE A 26 -5.63 7.94 -5.42
CA PHE A 26 -6.04 8.02 -6.83
C PHE A 26 -7.22 7.09 -7.15
N TYR A 27 -7.30 5.92 -6.51
CA TYR A 27 -8.42 5.01 -6.66
C TYR A 27 -9.74 5.62 -6.18
N TYR A 28 -9.73 6.27 -5.02
CA TYR A 28 -10.95 6.92 -4.49
C TYR A 28 -11.25 8.27 -5.13
N LYS A 29 -10.23 9.00 -5.59
CA LYS A 29 -10.36 10.32 -6.22
C LYS A 29 -9.33 10.44 -7.35
N ALA A 30 -9.78 10.30 -8.59
CA ALA A 30 -8.90 10.28 -9.77
C ALA A 30 -8.05 11.55 -9.95
N ASN A 31 -8.53 12.70 -9.45
CA ASN A 31 -7.79 13.97 -9.42
C ASN A 31 -7.11 14.25 -8.06
N SER A 32 -6.85 13.21 -7.28
CA SER A 32 -6.09 13.31 -6.02
C SER A 32 -4.76 14.01 -6.25
N ARG A 33 -4.36 14.82 -5.28
CA ARG A 33 -3.04 15.47 -5.25
C ARG A 33 -2.02 14.67 -4.44
N TRP A 34 -2.43 13.60 -3.76
CA TRP A 34 -1.52 12.79 -2.94
C TRP A 34 -0.63 11.90 -3.80
N MET A 35 0.51 12.45 -4.19
CA MET A 35 1.61 11.74 -4.87
C MET A 35 2.66 11.25 -3.88
N GLN A 36 3.49 10.29 -4.29
CA GLN A 36 4.46 9.65 -3.38
C GLN A 36 5.46 10.65 -2.75
N ASN A 37 5.97 11.57 -3.57
CA ASN A 37 6.86 12.64 -3.15
C ASN A 37 6.19 13.65 -2.22
N ILE A 38 4.90 13.95 -2.43
CA ILE A 38 4.14 14.83 -1.53
C ILE A 38 3.97 14.18 -0.16
N LEU A 39 3.66 12.88 -0.12
CA LEU A 39 3.56 12.13 1.12
C LEU A 39 4.91 12.09 1.86
N ALA A 40 6.00 11.82 1.16
CA ALA A 40 7.35 11.84 1.72
C ALA A 40 7.74 13.23 2.22
N ALA A 41 7.43 14.29 1.46
CA ALA A 41 7.69 15.66 1.86
C ALA A 41 7.00 16.05 3.17
N ARG A 42 5.78 15.53 3.39
CA ARG A 42 4.96 15.83 4.57
C ARG A 42 5.30 14.97 5.79
N LEU A 43 5.69 13.71 5.59
CA LEU A 43 5.92 12.76 6.68
C LEU A 43 7.39 12.58 7.07
N ILE A 44 8.31 12.91 6.17
CA ILE A 44 9.75 12.71 6.37
C ILE A 44 10.46 14.07 6.35
N ASN A 45 10.55 14.70 5.18
CA ASN A 45 11.30 15.93 5.00
C ASN A 45 10.88 16.66 3.72
N ASN A 46 10.64 17.96 3.78
CA ASN A 46 10.17 18.76 2.65
C ASN A 46 11.10 18.72 1.42
N THR A 47 12.39 18.40 1.58
CA THR A 47 13.33 18.21 0.46
C THR A 47 12.92 17.08 -0.50
N CYS A 48 12.10 16.13 -0.05
CA CYS A 48 11.64 15.01 -0.86
C CYS A 48 10.61 15.40 -1.94
N ILE A 49 10.09 16.63 -1.90
CA ILE A 49 9.02 17.09 -2.81
C ILE A 49 9.42 17.03 -4.29
N GLY A 50 10.70 17.18 -4.62
CA GLY A 50 11.21 17.17 -5.99
C GLY A 50 11.42 15.77 -6.58
N ILE A 51 11.25 14.71 -5.79
CA ILE A 51 11.56 13.33 -6.21
C ILE A 51 10.49 12.82 -7.18
N ASN A 52 10.95 12.23 -8.27
CA ASN A 52 10.16 11.62 -9.31
C ASN A 52 10.95 10.48 -9.97
N ALA A 53 10.36 9.81 -10.96
CA ALA A 53 11.00 8.66 -11.61
C ALA A 53 12.34 9.00 -12.30
N ALA A 54 12.52 10.23 -12.77
CA ALA A 54 13.73 10.64 -13.50
C ALA A 54 14.93 10.93 -12.58
N ASN A 55 14.70 11.24 -11.30
CA ASN A 55 15.76 11.59 -10.35
C ASN A 55 15.79 10.71 -9.08
N ALA A 56 15.08 9.58 -9.08
CA ALA A 56 15.04 8.64 -7.97
C ALA A 56 16.45 8.15 -7.56
N LEU A 57 17.33 7.90 -8.54
CA LEU A 57 18.70 7.41 -8.30
C LEU A 57 19.61 8.43 -7.60
N THR A 58 19.26 9.71 -7.62
CA THR A 58 20.01 10.79 -6.98
C THR A 58 19.22 11.44 -5.84
N ALA A 59 18.17 10.78 -5.36
CA ALA A 59 17.37 11.25 -4.26
C ALA A 59 18.24 11.39 -2.98
N PRO A 60 18.02 12.44 -2.17
CA PRO A 60 18.71 12.57 -0.88
C PRO A 60 18.43 11.35 0.01
N ALA A 61 19.45 10.82 0.68
CA ALA A 61 19.32 9.64 1.55
C ALA A 61 18.27 9.81 2.66
N VAL A 62 18.06 11.03 3.16
CA VAL A 62 17.01 11.35 4.13
C VAL A 62 15.60 11.03 3.62
N CYS A 63 15.41 10.96 2.31
CA CYS A 63 14.12 10.65 1.69
C CYS A 63 13.87 9.16 1.55
N ASP A 64 14.89 8.33 1.37
CA ASP A 64 14.73 6.88 1.15
C ASP A 64 14.64 6.10 2.48
N VAL A 65 13.55 6.33 3.22
CA VAL A 65 13.34 5.74 4.54
C VAL A 65 12.01 5.00 4.63
N GLN A 66 11.98 3.99 5.49
CA GLN A 66 10.77 3.25 5.80
C GLN A 66 9.79 4.09 6.63
N MET A 67 8.49 3.86 6.42
CA MET A 67 7.41 4.48 7.18
C MET A 67 6.22 3.53 7.24
N ASP A 68 5.35 3.73 8.23
CA ASP A 68 4.09 3.01 8.30
C ASP A 68 3.05 3.57 7.30
N VAL A 69 2.47 2.69 6.47
CA VAL A 69 1.40 3.03 5.50
C VAL A 69 0.18 3.67 6.17
N ALA A 70 -0.14 3.31 7.42
CA ALA A 70 -1.27 3.88 8.13
C ALA A 70 -1.10 5.38 8.39
N LYS A 71 0.13 5.86 8.62
CA LYS A 71 0.42 7.30 8.74
C LYS A 71 0.13 8.05 7.44
N ALA A 72 0.50 7.45 6.30
CA ALA A 72 0.22 8.03 4.99
C ALA A 72 -1.27 8.00 4.66
N LEU A 73 -1.97 6.89 4.91
CA LEU A 73 -3.42 6.81 4.73
C LEU A 73 -4.18 7.77 5.66
N ALA A 74 -3.68 8.02 6.88
CA ALA A 74 -4.24 9.02 7.77
C ALA A 74 -4.10 10.42 7.17
N LEU A 75 -2.91 10.75 6.66
CA LEU A 75 -2.64 12.04 6.00
C LEU A 75 -3.53 12.27 4.76
N THR A 76 -3.83 11.23 3.99
CA THR A 76 -4.72 11.34 2.82
C THR A 76 -6.21 11.32 3.16
N GLY A 77 -6.56 11.02 4.41
CA GLY A 77 -7.93 10.82 4.87
C GLY A 77 -8.53 9.47 4.44
N ASN A 78 -7.71 8.52 4.00
CA ASN A 78 -8.14 7.20 3.53
C ASN A 78 -7.97 6.07 4.55
N LEU A 79 -7.53 6.35 5.79
CA LEU A 79 -7.38 5.31 6.82
C LEU A 79 -8.75 4.93 7.45
N ALA A 80 -9.08 3.64 7.43
CA ALA A 80 -10.27 3.08 8.11
C ALA A 80 -9.96 2.40 9.46
N GLY A 81 -8.69 2.28 9.81
CA GLY A 81 -8.21 1.54 10.99
C GLY A 81 -7.34 0.35 10.58
N ASP A 82 -6.76 -0.33 11.56
CA ASP A 82 -5.93 -1.51 11.33
C ASP A 82 -6.18 -2.60 12.38
N ILE A 83 -5.74 -3.81 12.06
CA ILE A 83 -5.81 -4.96 12.94
C ILE A 83 -4.54 -5.81 12.79
N ILE A 84 -4.00 -6.26 13.93
CA ILE A 84 -2.76 -7.07 14.00
C ILE A 84 -3.10 -8.54 13.75
N ARG A 85 -3.52 -8.82 12.52
CA ARG A 85 -3.62 -10.15 11.91
C ARG A 85 -3.92 -10.01 10.41
N PRO A 86 -3.70 -11.07 9.63
CA PRO A 86 -4.40 -11.27 8.37
C PRO A 86 -5.92 -11.18 8.55
N LEU A 87 -6.60 -10.54 7.59
CA LEU A 87 -8.03 -10.76 7.41
C LEU A 87 -8.25 -12.16 6.86
N SER A 88 -9.26 -12.86 7.38
CA SER A 88 -9.76 -14.11 6.80
C SER A 88 -10.15 -13.91 5.33
N PHE A 89 -10.17 -14.99 4.55
CA PHE A 89 -10.54 -14.88 3.14
C PHE A 89 -11.95 -14.31 2.93
N ASN A 90 -12.90 -14.63 3.83
CA ASN A 90 -14.23 -14.06 3.80
C ASN A 90 -14.24 -12.56 4.13
N GLU A 91 -13.45 -12.09 5.10
CA GLU A 91 -13.28 -10.66 5.38
C GLU A 91 -12.63 -9.93 4.18
N VAL A 92 -11.68 -10.55 3.49
CA VAL A 92 -11.11 -10.02 2.24
C VAL A 92 -12.20 -9.86 1.18
N ILE A 93 -13.01 -10.90 0.96
CA ILE A 93 -14.13 -10.86 0.01
C ILE A 93 -15.09 -9.72 0.36
N GLN A 94 -15.45 -9.56 1.63
CA GLN A 94 -16.36 -8.49 2.09
C GLN A 94 -15.81 -7.09 1.80
N GLN A 95 -14.54 -6.83 2.11
CA GLN A 95 -13.89 -5.55 1.83
C GLN A 95 -13.83 -5.25 0.32
N ILE A 96 -13.40 -6.24 -0.49
CA ILE A 96 -13.31 -6.08 -1.94
C ILE A 96 -14.70 -5.85 -2.55
N ASN A 97 -15.74 -6.58 -2.14
CA ASN A 97 -17.09 -6.38 -2.63
C ASN A 97 -17.66 -5.01 -2.23
N ALA A 98 -17.25 -4.48 -1.08
CA ALA A 98 -17.58 -3.12 -0.65
C ALA A 98 -16.77 -2.02 -1.36
N GLY A 99 -15.82 -2.38 -2.24
CA GLY A 99 -15.00 -1.43 -2.98
C GLY A 99 -13.80 -0.89 -2.18
N PHE A 100 -13.33 -1.63 -1.17
CA PHE A 100 -12.24 -1.21 -0.30
C PHE A 100 -11.01 -2.11 -0.47
N PRO A 101 -9.96 -1.64 -1.18
CA PRO A 101 -8.67 -2.33 -1.17
C PRO A 101 -8.09 -2.37 0.26
N ILE A 102 -7.34 -3.43 0.57
CA ILE A 102 -6.74 -3.67 1.88
C ILE A 102 -5.24 -3.53 1.75
N CYS A 103 -4.58 -2.79 2.65
CA CYS A 103 -3.13 -2.77 2.70
C CYS A 103 -2.64 -3.85 3.67
N CYS A 104 -1.63 -4.61 3.27
CA CYS A 104 -1.11 -5.76 4.01
C CYS A 104 0.34 -5.50 4.39
N GLN A 105 0.65 -5.55 5.69
CA GLN A 105 2.02 -5.54 6.17
C GLN A 105 2.61 -6.94 6.08
N ILE A 106 3.66 -7.07 5.28
CA ILE A 106 4.45 -8.29 5.11
C ILE A 106 5.73 -8.15 5.93
N VAL A 107 5.95 -9.08 6.85
CA VAL A 107 7.15 -9.12 7.70
C VAL A 107 7.99 -10.31 7.30
N PHE A 108 9.28 -10.08 7.09
CA PHE A 108 10.24 -11.10 6.69
C PHE A 108 11.04 -11.59 7.90
N PRO A 109 11.18 -12.90 8.12
CA PRO A 109 12.03 -13.43 9.19
C PRO A 109 13.45 -12.85 9.12
N GLY A 110 13.94 -12.30 10.23
CA GLY A 110 15.29 -11.73 10.33
C GLY A 110 15.48 -10.33 9.72
N ALA A 111 14.45 -9.73 9.12
CA ALA A 111 14.52 -8.36 8.61
C ALA A 111 14.12 -7.33 9.69
N SER A 112 14.74 -6.15 9.65
CA SER A 112 14.43 -5.02 10.54
C SER A 112 13.21 -4.20 10.12
N GLY A 113 12.59 -4.53 8.98
CA GLY A 113 11.50 -3.77 8.38
C GLY A 113 10.39 -4.65 7.80
N SER A 114 9.38 -3.99 7.25
CA SER A 114 8.24 -4.64 6.60
C SER A 114 7.98 -4.06 5.22
N HIS A 115 7.38 -4.86 4.35
CA HIS A 115 6.89 -4.41 3.05
C HIS A 115 5.37 -4.24 3.08
N PHE A 116 4.86 -3.26 2.34
CA PHE A 116 3.42 -3.06 2.20
C PHE A 116 2.97 -3.34 0.78
N VAL A 117 1.94 -4.19 0.66
CA VAL A 117 1.25 -4.50 -0.60
C VAL A 117 -0.24 -4.23 -0.45
N ALA A 118 -0.98 -4.14 -1.56
CA ALA A 118 -2.43 -4.02 -1.53
C ALA A 118 -3.12 -5.27 -2.07
N LEU A 119 -4.13 -5.77 -1.37
CA LEU A 119 -5.14 -6.65 -1.96
C LEU A 119 -6.25 -5.80 -2.56
N TYR A 120 -6.58 -6.05 -3.83
CA TYR A 120 -7.61 -5.30 -4.54
C TYR A 120 -8.55 -6.18 -5.37
N GLY A 121 -8.44 -7.50 -5.19
CA GLY A 121 -9.28 -8.46 -5.88
C GLY A 121 -9.14 -9.86 -5.30
N TYR A 122 -10.02 -10.73 -5.75
CA TYR A 122 -9.96 -12.18 -5.51
C TYR A 122 -10.58 -12.94 -6.69
N GLN A 123 -10.15 -14.18 -6.88
CA GLN A 123 -10.70 -15.11 -7.87
C GLN A 123 -10.59 -16.53 -7.31
N LEU A 124 -11.72 -17.24 -7.20
CA LEU A 124 -11.79 -18.55 -6.54
C LEU A 124 -11.19 -18.47 -5.13
N THR A 125 -10.07 -19.13 -4.87
CA THR A 125 -9.31 -19.12 -3.61
C THR A 125 -8.10 -18.19 -3.64
N ASN A 126 -7.88 -17.47 -4.75
CA ASN A 126 -6.75 -16.58 -4.92
C ASN A 126 -7.10 -15.15 -4.55
N VAL A 127 -6.09 -14.41 -4.08
CA VAL A 127 -6.13 -12.96 -3.91
C VAL A 127 -5.30 -12.29 -5.01
N ILE A 128 -5.76 -11.11 -5.44
CA ILE A 128 -5.05 -10.27 -6.41
C ILE A 128 -4.29 -9.20 -5.64
N ILE A 129 -2.97 -9.23 -5.79
CA ILE A 129 -2.01 -8.44 -5.02
C ILE A 129 -1.38 -7.42 -5.94
N GLY A 130 -1.29 -6.18 -5.47
CA GLY A 130 -0.49 -5.13 -6.09
C GLY A 130 0.69 -4.79 -5.20
N ASP A 131 1.89 -5.19 -5.61
CA ASP A 131 3.16 -4.93 -4.97
C ASP A 131 3.85 -3.74 -5.66
N PRO A 132 4.12 -2.62 -4.95
CA PRO A 132 4.79 -1.46 -5.53
C PRO A 132 6.21 -1.72 -6.06
N GLN A 133 6.86 -2.77 -5.59
CA GLN A 133 8.20 -3.15 -6.01
C GLN A 133 8.16 -4.18 -7.14
N ALA A 134 7.27 -5.17 -7.04
CA ALA A 134 7.33 -6.37 -7.87
C ALA A 134 6.16 -6.52 -8.87
N GLY A 135 5.15 -5.65 -8.80
CA GLY A 135 4.03 -5.64 -9.75
C GLY A 135 2.80 -6.41 -9.26
N ILE A 136 2.03 -6.96 -10.19
CA ILE A 136 0.74 -7.61 -9.91
C ILE A 136 0.93 -9.12 -9.79
N PHE A 137 0.35 -9.72 -8.76
CA PHE A 137 0.35 -11.16 -8.53
C PHE A 137 -1.06 -11.69 -8.28
N SER A 138 -1.26 -12.97 -8.62
CA SER A 138 -2.39 -13.76 -8.16
C SER A 138 -1.85 -14.97 -7.41
N LEU A 139 -2.17 -15.09 -6.13
CA LEU A 139 -1.69 -16.19 -5.29
C LEU A 139 -2.84 -16.80 -4.50
N ASN A 140 -2.73 -18.08 -4.16
CA ASN A 140 -3.66 -18.70 -3.23
C ASN A 140 -3.63 -17.93 -1.90
N TYR A 141 -4.80 -17.70 -1.31
CA TYR A 141 -4.93 -16.96 -0.05
C TYR A 141 -4.03 -17.52 1.06
N THR A 142 -3.95 -18.84 1.24
CA THR A 142 -3.13 -19.42 2.31
C THR A 142 -1.64 -19.18 2.07
N GLN A 143 -1.20 -19.29 0.82
CA GLN A 143 0.18 -18.98 0.42
C GLN A 143 0.53 -17.51 0.61
N PHE A 144 -0.41 -16.59 0.33
CA PHE A 144 -0.22 -15.17 0.59
C PHE A 144 -0.05 -14.88 2.08
N VAL A 145 -0.86 -15.50 2.93
CA VAL A 145 -0.80 -15.31 4.39
C VAL A 145 0.55 -15.75 4.97
N SER A 146 1.03 -16.94 4.60
CA SER A 146 2.15 -17.60 5.29
C SER A 146 3.49 -17.61 4.54
N GLY A 147 3.58 -17.01 3.36
CA GLY A 147 4.79 -17.16 2.54
C GLY A 147 4.93 -16.22 1.36
N TYR A 148 4.26 -15.07 1.38
CA TYR A 148 4.40 -14.09 0.30
C TYR A 148 5.85 -13.62 0.16
N ARG A 149 6.52 -14.09 -0.90
CA ARG A 149 7.95 -13.82 -1.18
C ARG A 149 8.87 -14.14 0.00
N GLY A 150 8.51 -15.16 0.80
CA GLY A 150 9.24 -15.55 2.01
C GLY A 150 8.89 -14.73 3.27
N GLY A 151 7.94 -13.79 3.19
CA GLY A 151 7.40 -13.05 4.31
C GLY A 151 5.99 -13.51 4.71
N ASN A 152 5.55 -13.07 5.88
CA ASN A 152 4.23 -13.38 6.44
C ASN A 152 3.38 -12.12 6.51
N TRP A 153 2.10 -12.22 6.15
CA TRP A 153 1.15 -11.15 6.41
C TRP A 153 0.87 -11.07 7.92
N GLN A 154 1.19 -9.93 8.54
CA GLN A 154 1.07 -9.73 9.99
C GLN A 154 -0.01 -8.71 10.37
N ARG A 155 -0.24 -7.70 9.54
CA ARG A 155 -1.18 -6.60 9.83
C ARG A 155 -2.02 -6.23 8.63
N SER A 156 -3.30 -6.00 8.85
CA SER A 156 -4.23 -5.52 7.84
C SER A 156 -4.61 -4.08 8.13
N VAL A 157 -4.44 -3.19 7.16
CA VAL A 157 -4.83 -1.78 7.26
C VAL A 157 -5.97 -1.52 6.29
N GLY A 158 -7.14 -1.21 6.85
CA GLY A 158 -8.34 -0.91 6.09
C GLY A 158 -8.28 0.46 5.44
N THR A 159 -8.95 0.61 4.31
CA THR A 159 -9.03 1.87 3.59
C THR A 159 -10.47 2.35 3.47
N LYS A 160 -10.67 3.66 3.36
CA LYS A 160 -11.97 4.30 3.15
C LYS A 160 -11.89 5.41 2.12
N ARG A 161 -13.02 5.72 1.49
CA ARG A 161 -13.17 6.93 0.67
C ARG A 161 -13.09 8.15 1.58
N ASN A 162 -12.29 9.13 1.19
CA ASN A 162 -12.31 10.45 1.82
C ASN A 162 -13.55 11.20 1.31
N ILE A 163 -14.46 11.60 2.21
CA ILE A 163 -15.74 12.23 1.88
C ILE A 163 -15.64 13.77 1.92
N ILE A 164 -14.48 14.33 2.29
CA ILE A 164 -14.31 15.76 2.42
C ILE A 164 -13.90 16.36 1.06
N ASN A 165 -14.79 17.18 0.50
CA ASN A 165 -14.52 18.00 -0.69
C ASN A 165 -13.44 19.04 -0.37
N THR A 166 -12.17 18.71 -0.63
CA THR A 166 -11.09 19.70 -0.77
C THR A 166 -10.68 19.89 -2.23
#